data_AF-A0A8C1SR57-F1
#
_entry.id   AF-A0A8C1SR57-F1
#
_cell.length_a   1.000
_cell.length_b   1.000
_cell.length_c   1.000
_cell.angle_alpha   90.00
_cell.angle_beta   90.00
_cell.angle_gamma   90.00
#
_symmetry.space_group_name_H-M   'P 1'
#
loop_
_entity.id
_entity.type
_entity.pdbx_description
1 polymer ?
#
loop_
_entity_poly.entity_id
_entity_poly.type
_entity_poly.pdbx_seq_one_letter_code
_entity_poly.pdbx_strand_id
1 'polypeptide(L)'
;MFNARCKTQLKLVKFIQIPLLLLLFFFFFFFFFFFFFFFFFFFFFFFFFFFFFFFFFFFFFFFFFFFFFFFFFFFFFFFFFFFFFFFFFFFFFFFFFFFFFFFFFFFFFFFFFFFFFFFFFFFFFFFFFFFFFFFFFFFFFFFFFFFFFFFFFFFFFFFFFFFFFFFFFFFFFFFFFFFFFFFFFFFFFFFFFFFFFFFFFFFFFFFFFFFFFFFFHCAATIRFNEPLKDAMQLNVLATQKMVNLAHRMKHLEVFIHVSTAYAHCDRELIEEVVYPPPVDYRKLIDTLEWMDDKLVSLMTPKLLGERPNTYTYTKALAEQLIQQECGNLNVAIIRPSIVGASWKEPFPGWIDNFNGPSGIFIAAGKGILRTMRASNNAVADLVPVDVVINTTLAAAWYSGSQRHARPRSLLVYNCTTGGINPFHWGEVEYHVISTFKRNPLEQAFRRPNVNLTTNHLINQYWIAVSHKAPAFLYDLFLRMSGREPRMMKTITRLHKAMMVLEYFTSHSWVWNTDNVTMLMNQMGSEDKKAFNFDVRQLHWAEYMENYCMGTKKYVLNEELSGLPAARKHLNKLRNIRYTFNTILVVFIWRIFIARSQMARNIWYFVVSLCFKFLSYFRASSTMRY
;
A
#
# COMPACT_ATOMS: atom_id res chain seq x y z
N MET A 1 35.88 28.95 20.49
CA MET A 1 36.15 27.75 19.66
C MET A 1 34.92 26.93 19.26
N PHE A 2 33.85 26.84 20.07
CA PHE A 2 32.68 25.97 19.79
C PHE A 2 32.01 26.20 18.42
N ASN A 3 31.72 27.47 18.08
CA ASN A 3 31.09 27.88 16.81
C ASN A 3 31.96 27.55 15.57
N ALA A 4 33.28 27.42 15.75
CA ALA A 4 34.18 27.01 14.66
C ALA A 4 34.05 25.51 14.36
N ARG A 5 34.16 24.62 15.36
CA ARG A 5 34.07 23.16 15.13
C ARG A 5 32.70 22.72 14.61
N CYS A 6 31.61 23.31 15.11
CA CYS A 6 30.28 23.01 14.59
C CYS A 6 30.12 23.46 13.13
N LYS A 7 30.62 24.67 12.77
CA LYS A 7 30.71 25.09 11.36
C LYS A 7 31.64 24.20 10.53
N THR A 8 32.72 23.65 11.09
CA THR A 8 33.61 22.72 10.37
C THR A 8 32.94 21.37 10.10
N GLN A 9 32.18 20.81 11.04
CA GLN A 9 31.43 19.57 10.80
C GLN A 9 30.21 19.77 9.89
N LEU A 10 29.43 20.86 10.03
CA LEU A 10 28.40 21.23 9.05
C LEU A 10 28.99 21.52 7.66
N LYS A 11 30.21 22.10 7.60
CA LYS A 11 30.96 22.19 6.35
C LYS A 11 31.34 20.81 5.83
N LEU A 12 31.89 19.89 6.63
CA LEU A 12 32.24 18.53 6.19
C LEU A 12 31.03 17.74 5.67
N VAL A 13 29.89 17.79 6.37
CA VAL A 13 28.65 17.16 5.92
C VAL A 13 28.23 17.73 4.56
N LYS A 14 28.28 19.05 4.36
CA LYS A 14 28.07 19.67 3.04
C LYS A 14 29.17 19.33 2.03
N PHE A 15 30.42 19.19 2.45
CA PHE A 15 31.58 18.90 1.58
C PHE A 15 31.60 17.46 1.08
N ILE A 16 30.96 16.53 1.80
CA ILE A 16 30.76 15.14 1.38
C ILE A 16 29.45 15.01 0.61
N GLN A 17 28.37 15.66 1.06
CA GLN A 17 27.07 15.62 0.38
C GLN A 17 27.10 16.28 -0.99
N ILE A 18 27.75 17.44 -1.19
CA ILE A 18 27.70 18.14 -2.48
C ILE A 18 28.37 17.34 -3.62
N PRO A 19 29.61 16.83 -3.49
CA PRO A 19 30.22 16.00 -4.53
C PRO A 19 29.47 14.68 -4.76
N LEU A 20 28.83 14.12 -3.73
CA LEU A 20 28.15 12.84 -3.81
C LEU A 20 26.72 12.97 -4.37
N LEU A 21 26.03 14.08 -4.09
CA LEU A 21 24.78 14.47 -4.75
C LEU A 21 25.05 14.85 -6.22
N LEU A 22 26.18 15.51 -6.50
CA LEU A 22 26.68 15.71 -7.86
C LEU A 22 27.00 14.39 -8.54
N LEU A 23 27.62 13.41 -7.87
CA LEU A 23 27.89 12.09 -8.43
C LEU A 23 26.59 11.33 -8.74
N LEU A 24 25.62 11.35 -7.82
CA LEU A 24 24.27 10.80 -8.02
C LEU A 24 23.53 11.49 -9.17
N PHE A 25 23.62 12.82 -9.27
CA PHE A 25 23.06 13.59 -10.37
C PHE A 25 23.76 13.28 -11.70
N PHE A 26 25.09 13.15 -11.71
CA PHE A 26 25.86 12.81 -12.92
C PHE A 26 25.56 11.38 -13.37
N PHE A 27 25.42 10.44 -12.42
CA PHE A 27 25.03 9.06 -12.71
C PHE A 27 23.59 8.97 -13.22
N PHE A 28 22.64 9.72 -12.63
CA PHE A 28 21.26 9.79 -13.09
C PHE A 28 21.13 10.48 -14.47
N PHE A 29 21.88 11.56 -14.69
CA PHE A 29 21.97 12.26 -15.97
C PHE A 29 22.58 11.36 -17.05
N PHE A 30 23.68 10.68 -16.76
CA PHE A 30 24.34 9.75 -17.69
C PHE A 30 23.46 8.52 -17.97
N PHE A 31 22.75 8.00 -16.96
CA PHE A 31 21.74 6.95 -17.13
C PHE A 31 20.63 7.41 -18.08
N PHE A 32 20.00 8.56 -17.83
CA PHE A 32 18.91 9.05 -18.66
C PHE A 32 19.40 9.37 -20.07
N PHE A 33 20.57 9.99 -20.21
CA PHE A 33 21.22 10.27 -21.49
C PHE A 33 21.52 8.99 -22.28
N PHE A 34 22.15 7.99 -21.66
CA PHE A 34 22.51 6.74 -22.35
C PHE A 34 21.27 5.91 -22.73
N PHE A 35 20.26 5.85 -21.85
CA PHE A 35 18.97 5.20 -22.13
C PHE A 35 18.26 5.88 -23.32
N PHE A 36 18.15 7.21 -23.29
CA PHE A 36 17.49 7.97 -24.36
C PHE A 36 18.28 7.89 -25.67
N PHE A 37 19.61 7.98 -25.62
CA PHE A 37 20.49 7.82 -26.78
C PHE A 37 20.34 6.43 -27.42
N PHE A 38 20.38 5.36 -26.62
CA PHE A 38 20.23 3.99 -27.11
C PHE A 38 18.83 3.76 -27.70
N PHE A 39 17.77 4.25 -27.03
CA PHE A 39 16.41 4.20 -27.54
C PHE A 39 16.26 4.93 -28.89
N PHE A 40 16.74 6.18 -28.99
CA PHE A 40 16.66 6.95 -30.23
C PHE A 40 17.51 6.34 -31.35
N PHE A 41 18.71 5.85 -31.05
CA PHE A 41 19.58 5.18 -32.02
C PHE A 41 18.90 3.94 -32.62
N PHE A 42 18.38 3.04 -31.78
CA PHE A 42 17.68 1.85 -32.26
C PHE A 42 16.36 2.18 -32.98
N PHE A 43 15.60 3.17 -32.51
CA PHE A 43 14.39 3.64 -33.17
C PHE A 43 14.68 4.19 -34.58
N PHE A 44 15.69 5.05 -34.73
CA PHE A 44 16.07 5.60 -36.04
C PHE A 44 16.65 4.54 -36.97
N PHE A 45 17.50 3.64 -36.45
CA PHE A 45 18.05 2.53 -37.22
C PHE A 45 16.94 1.60 -37.74
N PHE A 46 15.96 1.26 -36.90
CA PHE A 46 14.81 0.46 -37.29
C PHE A 46 13.94 1.18 -38.34
N PHE A 47 13.59 2.44 -38.11
CA PHE A 47 12.78 3.23 -39.04
C PHE A 47 13.45 3.35 -40.42
N PHE A 48 14.76 3.61 -40.44
CA PHE A 48 15.55 3.68 -41.67
C PHE A 48 15.63 2.33 -42.40
N PHE A 49 15.92 1.24 -41.68
CA PHE A 49 15.97 -0.11 -42.25
C PHE A 49 14.61 -0.54 -42.83
N PHE A 50 13.52 -0.29 -42.10
CA PHE A 50 12.16 -0.56 -42.55
C PHE A 50 11.81 0.24 -43.83
N PHE A 51 12.08 1.55 -43.82
CA PHE A 51 11.82 2.41 -44.98
C PHE A 51 12.63 1.99 -46.20
N PHE A 52 13.92 1.69 -46.02
CA PHE A 52 14.82 1.24 -47.09
C PHE A 52 14.35 -0.09 -47.70
N PHE A 53 14.03 -1.08 -46.86
CA PHE A 53 13.54 -2.38 -47.32
C PHE A 53 12.19 -2.27 -48.04
N PHE A 54 11.24 -1.48 -47.49
CA PHE A 54 9.94 -1.24 -48.11
C PHE A 54 10.07 -0.55 -49.47
N PHE A 55 10.92 0.48 -49.57
CA PHE A 55 11.18 1.20 -50.82
C PHE A 55 11.84 0.29 -51.87
N PHE A 56 12.88 -0.46 -51.48
CA PHE A 56 13.57 -1.38 -52.40
C PHE A 56 12.64 -2.50 -52.89
N PHE A 57 11.81 -3.05 -52.01
CA PHE A 57 10.79 -4.02 -52.39
C PHE A 57 9.78 -3.42 -53.38
N PHE A 58 9.19 -2.25 -53.07
CA PHE A 58 8.19 -1.62 -53.93
C PHE A 58 8.76 -1.30 -55.33
N PHE A 59 10.01 -0.81 -55.38
CA PHE A 59 10.73 -0.57 -56.62
C PHE A 59 10.96 -1.86 -57.42
N PHE A 60 11.49 -2.93 -56.79
CA PHE A 60 11.75 -4.20 -57.47
C PHE A 60 10.46 -4.88 -57.95
N PHE A 61 9.39 -4.82 -57.14
CA PHE A 61 8.07 -5.34 -57.49
C PHE A 61 7.48 -4.62 -58.70
N PHE A 62 7.50 -3.28 -58.72
CA PHE A 62 6.99 -2.51 -59.85
C PHE A 62 7.84 -2.69 -61.12
N PHE A 63 9.18 -2.77 -60.96
CA PHE A 63 10.10 -3.07 -62.05
C PHE A 63 9.84 -4.44 -62.67
N PHE A 64 9.71 -5.50 -61.86
CA PHE A 64 9.44 -6.85 -62.34
C PHE A 64 8.06 -6.96 -62.99
N PHE A 65 7.04 -6.30 -62.42
CA PHE A 65 5.71 -6.22 -63.02
C PHE A 65 5.75 -5.56 -64.40
N PHE A 66 6.38 -4.39 -64.52
CA PHE A 66 6.49 -3.67 -65.79
C PHE A 66 7.32 -4.45 -66.82
N PHE A 67 8.44 -5.05 -66.40
CA PHE A 67 9.28 -5.87 -67.26
C PHE A 67 8.55 -7.10 -67.77
N PHE A 68 7.84 -7.84 -66.91
CA PHE A 68 7.06 -9.00 -67.32
C PHE A 68 5.87 -8.62 -68.19
N PHE A 69 5.14 -7.55 -67.85
CA PHE A 69 4.03 -7.04 -68.66
C PHE A 69 4.50 -6.61 -70.06
N PHE A 70 5.62 -5.88 -70.14
CA PHE A 70 6.24 -5.49 -71.41
C PHE A 70 6.72 -6.70 -72.21
N PHE A 71 7.40 -7.66 -71.56
CA PHE A 71 7.85 -8.88 -72.23
C PHE A 71 6.68 -9.74 -72.72
N PHE A 72 5.61 -9.88 -71.93
CA PHE A 72 4.40 -10.58 -72.34
C PHE A 72 3.69 -9.86 -73.51
N PHE A 73 3.55 -8.54 -73.45
CA PHE A 73 2.95 -7.77 -74.54
C PHE A 73 3.82 -7.84 -75.81
N PHE A 74 5.15 -7.75 -75.69
CA PHE A 74 6.07 -7.89 -76.81
C PHE A 74 6.07 -9.31 -77.39
N PHE A 75 6.09 -10.34 -76.56
CA PHE A 75 5.98 -11.74 -77.01
C PHE A 75 4.62 -12.02 -77.65
N PHE A 76 3.53 -11.46 -77.12
CA PHE A 76 2.20 -11.55 -77.71
C PHE A 76 2.14 -10.84 -79.06
N PHE A 77 2.65 -9.61 -79.16
CA PHE A 77 2.71 -8.86 -80.41
C PHE A 77 3.63 -9.54 -81.44
N PHE A 78 4.79 -10.05 -81.02
CA PHE A 78 5.72 -10.79 -81.86
C PHE A 78 5.13 -12.13 -82.30
N PHE A 79 4.44 -12.87 -81.43
CA PHE A 79 3.78 -14.12 -81.81
C PHE A 79 2.55 -13.86 -82.69
N PHE A 80 1.78 -12.79 -82.45
CA PHE A 80 0.69 -12.38 -83.34
C PHE A 80 1.23 -11.93 -84.71
N PHE A 81 2.30 -11.14 -84.74
CA PHE A 81 2.96 -10.72 -85.98
C PHE A 81 3.66 -11.88 -86.68
N PHE A 82 4.31 -12.80 -85.96
CA PHE A 82 4.93 -14.00 -86.52
C PHE A 82 3.88 -15.01 -86.97
N PHE A 83 2.76 -15.16 -86.27
CA PHE A 83 1.62 -15.97 -86.73
C PHE A 83 0.97 -15.32 -87.94
N PHE A 84 0.77 -13.99 -87.94
CA PHE A 84 0.26 -13.27 -89.12
C PHE A 84 1.24 -13.33 -90.29
N PHE A 85 2.55 -13.23 -90.06
CA PHE A 85 3.59 -13.34 -91.09
C PHE A 85 3.78 -14.79 -91.54
N PHE A 86 3.72 -15.77 -90.65
CA PHE A 86 3.78 -17.21 -90.99
C PHE A 86 2.48 -17.66 -91.65
N PHE A 87 1.32 -17.05 -91.34
CA PHE A 87 0.05 -17.31 -92.01
C PHE A 87 -0.06 -16.52 -93.31
N PHE A 88 0.58 -15.35 -93.42
CA PHE A 88 0.77 -14.62 -94.67
C PHE A 88 1.86 -15.26 -95.54
N PHE A 89 2.85 -15.94 -94.96
CA PHE A 89 3.86 -16.75 -95.64
C PHE A 89 3.39 -18.19 -95.82
N PHE A 90 2.38 -18.67 -95.10
CA PHE A 90 1.61 -19.83 -95.53
C PHE A 90 0.72 -19.40 -96.70
N PHE A 91 0.02 -18.29 -96.58
CA PHE A 91 -0.63 -17.65 -97.72
C PHE A 91 0.35 -17.14 -98.80
N PHE A 92 1.68 -17.11 -98.61
CA PHE A 92 2.64 -16.60 -99.61
C PHE A 92 3.75 -17.59 -100.00
N PHE A 93 4.53 -18.24 -99.13
CA PHE A 93 5.25 -19.48 -99.50
C PHE A 93 4.30 -20.61 -99.76
N PHE A 94 3.30 -20.88 -98.91
CA PHE A 94 2.42 -22.04 -99.12
C PHE A 94 1.31 -21.71 -100.18
N PHE A 95 1.65 -20.75 -101.06
CA PHE A 95 1.03 -20.09 -102.24
C PHE A 95 2.08 -19.99 -103.36
N PHE A 96 3.28 -19.54 -103.03
CA PHE A 96 4.48 -19.53 -103.86
C PHE A 96 5.02 -20.94 -103.99
N PHE A 97 4.51 -21.92 -103.26
CA PHE A 97 4.67 -23.37 -103.42
C PHE A 97 3.49 -23.94 -104.21
N PHE A 98 2.39 -23.23 -104.38
CA PHE A 98 1.59 -23.45 -105.58
C PHE A 98 2.25 -22.85 -106.82
N PHE A 99 3.13 -21.87 -106.63
CA PHE A 99 4.03 -21.28 -107.62
C PHE A 99 5.43 -21.97 -107.67
N PHE A 100 5.72 -22.93 -106.78
CA PHE A 100 7.03 -23.57 -106.55
C PHE A 100 6.89 -24.86 -105.71
N PHE A 101 5.95 -25.71 -106.10
CA PHE A 101 5.71 -27.02 -105.50
C PHE A 101 6.96 -27.87 -105.75
N PHE A 102 7.83 -27.93 -104.72
CA PHE A 102 9.18 -28.54 -104.62
C PHE A 102 10.02 -28.01 -103.40
N PHE A 103 11.36 -27.96 -103.48
CA PHE A 103 12.37 -27.49 -102.48
C PHE A 103 12.81 -28.45 -101.31
N PHE A 104 13.55 -27.94 -100.31
CA PHE A 104 14.68 -28.66 -99.65
C PHE A 104 14.85 -28.39 -98.12
N PHE A 105 15.91 -28.94 -97.47
CA PHE A 105 16.17 -28.97 -96.01
C PHE A 105 17.63 -28.57 -95.63
N PHE A 106 18.02 -28.64 -94.33
CA PHE A 106 19.40 -28.41 -93.87
C PHE A 106 19.77 -29.21 -92.58
N PHE A 107 21.06 -29.31 -92.24
CA PHE A 107 21.62 -30.06 -91.09
C PHE A 107 22.98 -29.48 -90.63
N PHE A 108 23.32 -29.58 -89.33
CA PHE A 108 24.69 -29.42 -88.80
C PHE A 108 24.90 -30.16 -87.44
N PHE A 109 26.00 -29.85 -86.73
CA PHE A 109 26.58 -30.57 -85.59
C PHE A 109 26.15 -30.01 -84.20
N PHE A 110 26.87 -30.39 -83.14
CA PHE A 110 26.69 -30.08 -81.70
C PHE A 110 26.24 -28.65 -81.35
N PHE A 111 26.57 -27.65 -82.17
CA PHE A 111 26.05 -26.29 -82.05
C PHE A 111 25.30 -25.92 -83.34
N PHE A 112 24.00 -25.65 -83.25
CA PHE A 112 23.19 -25.05 -84.33
C PHE A 112 21.80 -25.72 -84.45
N PHE A 113 20.78 -24.97 -84.86
CA PHE A 113 19.37 -25.38 -84.87
C PHE A 113 18.66 -24.66 -86.04
N PHE A 114 17.80 -25.36 -86.78
CA PHE A 114 17.47 -25.00 -88.17
C PHE A 114 15.97 -25.04 -88.53
N PHE A 115 15.66 -24.91 -89.83
CA PHE A 115 14.38 -24.44 -90.39
C PHE A 115 13.68 -25.47 -91.31
N PHE A 116 12.49 -25.13 -91.85
CA PHE A 116 11.89 -25.80 -93.03
C PHE A 116 10.38 -26.15 -92.89
N PHE A 117 9.57 -26.01 -93.95
CA PHE A 117 8.46 -26.92 -94.33
C PHE A 117 7.35 -26.30 -95.22
N PHE A 118 6.37 -27.09 -95.69
CA PHE A 118 5.61 -26.83 -96.95
C PHE A 118 4.13 -27.30 -97.04
N PHE A 119 3.36 -26.73 -98.00
CA PHE A 119 1.98 -27.06 -98.50
C PHE A 119 1.60 -26.00 -99.57
N PHE A 120 0.59 -26.15 -100.44
CA PHE A 120 -0.82 -25.70 -100.34
C PHE A 120 -1.22 -24.96 -101.66
N PHE A 121 -2.39 -24.27 -101.83
CA PHE A 121 -2.66 -23.49 -103.08
C PHE A 121 -4.07 -23.27 -103.65
N PHE A 122 -4.24 -23.18 -105.02
CA PHE A 122 -5.03 -22.20 -105.87
C PHE A 122 -6.20 -22.52 -106.91
N PHE A 123 -5.93 -23.13 -108.08
CA PHE A 123 -6.19 -22.46 -109.41
C PHE A 123 -7.54 -22.58 -110.21
N PHE A 124 -8.68 -23.08 -109.69
CA PHE A 124 -10.00 -22.71 -110.18
C PHE A 124 -10.15 -21.42 -109.43
N PHE A 125 -9.54 -20.36 -109.99
CA PHE A 125 -9.46 -19.01 -109.44
C PHE A 125 -10.87 -18.62 -108.95
N PHE A 126 -11.00 -17.55 -108.20
CA PHE A 126 -12.25 -17.05 -107.66
C PHE A 126 -13.09 -18.06 -106.88
N PHE A 127 -13.72 -19.12 -107.41
CA PHE A 127 -14.44 -20.10 -106.56
C PHE A 127 -13.51 -20.85 -105.61
N PHE A 128 -12.37 -21.42 -106.04
CA PHE A 128 -11.44 -21.98 -105.05
C PHE A 128 -10.83 -20.85 -104.22
N PHE A 129 -10.83 -19.58 -104.63
CA PHE A 129 -10.44 -18.38 -103.85
C PHE A 129 -11.65 -17.65 -103.23
N PHE A 130 -12.77 -18.35 -103.11
CA PHE A 130 -14.00 -17.89 -102.48
C PHE A 130 -14.34 -18.95 -101.45
N PHE A 131 -14.22 -20.22 -101.81
CA PHE A 131 -14.04 -21.33 -100.89
C PHE A 131 -12.75 -21.22 -100.08
N PHE A 132 -11.56 -21.01 -100.69
CA PHE A 132 -10.32 -20.76 -99.93
C PHE A 132 -10.40 -19.41 -99.25
N PHE A 133 -10.93 -18.33 -99.84
CA PHE A 133 -11.04 -17.05 -99.10
C PHE A 133 -12.07 -17.14 -97.96
N PHE A 134 -13.17 -17.89 -98.11
CA PHE A 134 -14.14 -18.15 -97.05
C PHE A 134 -13.58 -19.09 -95.99
N PHE A 135 -12.87 -20.15 -96.38
CA PHE A 135 -12.21 -21.08 -95.46
C PHE A 135 -11.03 -20.38 -94.76
N PHE A 136 -10.27 -19.55 -95.46
CA PHE A 136 -9.24 -18.66 -94.93
C PHE A 136 -9.85 -17.63 -93.99
N PHE A 137 -10.95 -16.97 -94.34
CA PHE A 137 -11.60 -15.98 -93.49
C PHE A 137 -12.26 -16.64 -92.28
N PHE A 138 -12.87 -17.82 -92.45
CA PHE A 138 -13.42 -18.63 -91.36
C PHE A 138 -12.32 -19.14 -90.42
N PHE A 139 -11.24 -19.70 -90.96
CA PHE A 139 -10.12 -20.21 -90.16
C PHE A 139 -9.32 -19.07 -89.53
N PHE A 140 -9.14 -17.94 -90.23
CA PHE A 140 -8.57 -16.71 -89.70
C PHE A 140 -9.44 -16.14 -88.58
N PHE A 141 -10.77 -16.05 -88.76
CA PHE A 141 -11.66 -15.53 -87.72
C PHE A 141 -11.78 -16.51 -86.54
N PHE A 142 -11.79 -17.82 -86.79
CA PHE A 142 -11.74 -18.85 -85.75
C PHE A 142 -10.42 -18.80 -84.96
N PHE A 143 -9.26 -18.72 -85.63
CA PHE A 143 -7.97 -18.57 -84.96
C PHE A 143 -7.81 -17.21 -84.29
N PHE A 144 -8.32 -16.13 -84.88
CA PHE A 144 -8.35 -14.80 -84.26
C PHE A 144 -9.20 -14.81 -82.99
N PHE A 145 -10.40 -15.40 -83.02
CA PHE A 145 -11.28 -15.48 -81.86
C PHE A 145 -10.73 -16.44 -80.80
N PHE A 146 -10.17 -17.58 -81.20
CA PHE A 146 -9.46 -18.51 -80.31
C PHE A 146 -8.25 -17.85 -79.65
N PHE A 147 -7.43 -17.14 -80.41
CA PHE A 147 -6.24 -16.43 -79.91
C PHE A 147 -6.61 -15.23 -79.04
N PHE A 148 -7.67 -14.50 -79.39
CA PHE A 148 -8.24 -13.43 -78.56
C PHE A 148 -8.78 -13.97 -77.23
N PHE A 149 -9.51 -15.08 -77.24
CA PHE A 149 -10.01 -15.73 -76.02
C PHE A 149 -8.86 -16.32 -75.19
N PHE A 150 -7.87 -16.96 -75.83
CA PHE A 150 -6.67 -17.47 -75.17
C PHE A 150 -5.84 -16.34 -74.54
N PHE A 151 -5.69 -15.21 -75.25
CA PHE A 151 -5.05 -14.00 -74.71
C PHE A 151 -5.82 -13.44 -73.52
N PHE A 152 -7.14 -13.28 -73.63
CA PHE A 152 -7.97 -12.76 -72.55
C PHE A 152 -7.92 -13.67 -71.32
N PHE A 153 -7.99 -14.99 -71.52
CA PHE A 153 -7.83 -15.99 -70.47
C PHE A 153 -6.45 -15.91 -69.81
N PHE A 154 -5.36 -15.87 -70.60
CA PHE A 154 -4.01 -15.78 -70.06
C PHE A 154 -3.76 -14.45 -69.35
N PHE A 155 -4.26 -13.34 -69.88
CA PHE A 155 -4.21 -12.02 -69.26
C PHE A 155 -4.93 -12.00 -67.92
N PHE A 156 -6.15 -12.57 -67.85
CA PHE A 156 -6.91 -12.68 -66.61
C PHE A 156 -6.22 -13.61 -65.60
N PHE A 157 -5.69 -14.75 -66.05
CA PHE A 157 -4.92 -15.68 -65.22
C PHE A 157 -3.65 -15.03 -64.66
N PHE A 158 -2.90 -14.30 -65.49
CA PHE A 158 -1.73 -13.54 -65.06
C PHE A 158 -2.10 -12.44 -64.06
N PHE A 159 -3.16 -11.66 -64.33
CA PHE A 159 -3.63 -10.63 -63.40
C PHE A 159 -4.06 -11.21 -62.05
N PHE A 160 -4.78 -12.34 -62.05
CA PHE A 160 -5.16 -13.07 -60.85
C PHE A 160 -3.93 -13.60 -60.08
N PHE A 161 -2.99 -14.24 -60.77
CA PHE A 161 -1.74 -14.74 -60.16
C PHE A 161 -0.89 -13.61 -59.58
N PHE A 162 -0.78 -12.48 -60.29
CA PHE A 162 -0.10 -11.28 -59.83
C PHE A 162 -0.76 -10.68 -58.57
N PHE A 163 -2.09 -10.54 -58.57
CA PHE A 163 -2.83 -10.07 -57.40
C PHE A 163 -2.68 -11.02 -56.20
N PHE A 164 -2.75 -12.33 -56.43
CA PHE A 164 -2.52 -13.34 -55.40
C PHE A 164 -1.09 -13.28 -54.82
N PHE A 165 -0.07 -13.17 -55.67
CA PHE A 165 1.32 -13.04 -55.24
C PHE A 165 1.56 -11.74 -54.46
N PHE A 166 1.00 -10.62 -54.92
CA PHE A 166 1.04 -9.34 -54.21
C PHE A 166 0.37 -9.43 -52.83
N PHE A 167 -0.82 -10.02 -52.74
CA PHE A 167 -1.54 -10.19 -51.48
C PHE A 167 -0.78 -11.12 -50.51
N PHE A 168 -0.26 -12.25 -51.00
CA PHE A 168 0.55 -13.18 -50.21
C PHE A 168 1.83 -12.51 -49.69
N PHE A 169 2.55 -11.77 -50.53
CA PHE A 169 3.74 -11.04 -50.10
C PHE A 169 3.41 -9.93 -49.10
N PHE A 170 2.35 -9.14 -49.35
CA PHE A 170 1.89 -8.10 -48.43
C PHE A 170 1.55 -8.67 -47.06
N PHE A 171 0.85 -9.82 -47.01
CA PHE A 171 0.55 -10.53 -45.78
C PHE A 171 1.81 -11.05 -45.07
N PHE A 172 2.74 -11.65 -45.82
CA PHE A 172 4.03 -12.10 -45.28
C PHE A 172 4.86 -10.94 -44.71
N PHE A 173 4.94 -9.81 -45.42
CA PHE A 173 5.61 -8.60 -44.96
C PHE A 173 4.97 -8.03 -43.70
N PHE A 174 3.63 -7.94 -43.66
CA PHE A 174 2.89 -7.50 -42.47
C PHE A 174 3.13 -8.41 -41.27
N PHE A 175 3.11 -9.74 -41.47
CA PHE A 175 3.41 -10.71 -40.42
C PHE A 175 4.85 -10.61 -39.93
N PHE A 176 5.83 -10.49 -40.83
CA PHE A 176 7.24 -10.30 -40.48
C PHE A 176 7.46 -8.99 -39.71
N PHE A 177 6.86 -7.89 -40.15
CA PHE A 177 6.89 -6.60 -39.44
C PHE A 177 6.28 -6.71 -38.04
N PHE A 178 5.11 -7.34 -37.90
CA PHE A 178 4.45 -7.53 -36.61
C PHE A 178 5.31 -8.39 -35.66
N PHE A 179 5.87 -9.50 -36.15
CA PHE A 179 6.75 -10.37 -35.37
C PHE A 179 8.02 -9.65 -34.92
N PHE A 180 8.67 -8.89 -35.83
CA PHE A 180 9.87 -8.12 -35.50
C PHE A 180 9.57 -6.99 -34.52
N PHE A 181 8.47 -6.26 -34.70
CA PHE A 181 8.03 -5.21 -33.78
C PHE A 181 7.74 -5.78 -32.38
N PHE A 182 7.06 -6.93 -32.30
CA PHE A 182 6.81 -7.62 -31.03
C PHE A 182 8.11 -8.08 -30.36
N PHE A 183 9.05 -8.66 -31.12
CA PHE A 183 10.37 -9.05 -30.61
C PHE A 183 11.17 -7.84 -30.10
N PHE A 184 11.18 -6.73 -30.85
CA PHE A 184 11.83 -5.49 -30.44
C PHE A 184 11.21 -4.92 -29.15
N PHE A 185 9.88 -4.84 -29.08
CA PHE A 185 9.16 -4.38 -27.89
C PHE A 185 9.47 -5.24 -26.65
N PHE A 186 9.46 -6.57 -26.82
CA PHE A 186 9.82 -7.51 -25.75
C PHE A 186 11.28 -7.35 -25.30
N PHE A 187 12.22 -7.26 -26.25
CA PHE A 187 13.64 -7.07 -25.96
C PHE A 187 13.90 -5.73 -25.23
N PHE A 188 13.28 -4.65 -25.70
CA PHE A 188 13.36 -3.33 -25.06
C PHE A 188 12.79 -3.36 -23.63
N PHE A 189 11.62 -3.96 -23.43
CA PHE A 189 11.00 -4.08 -22.10
C PHE A 189 11.84 -4.95 -21.15
N PHE A 190 12.39 -6.06 -21.64
CA PHE A 190 13.29 -6.93 -20.88
C PHE A 190 14.57 -6.19 -20.47
N PHE A 191 15.23 -5.49 -21.40
CA PHE A 191 16.45 -4.73 -21.11
C PHE A 191 16.19 -3.57 -20.14
N PHE A 192 15.09 -2.84 -20.33
CA PHE A 192 14.65 -1.79 -19.40
C PHE A 192 14.43 -2.35 -17.99
N PHE A 193 13.69 -3.45 -17.85
CA PHE A 193 13.43 -4.06 -16.54
C PHE A 193 14.71 -4.60 -15.88
N PHE A 194 15.56 -5.29 -16.65
CA PHE A 194 16.84 -5.81 -16.17
C PHE A 194 17.77 -4.68 -15.67
N PHE A 195 17.92 -3.61 -16.44
CA PHE A 195 18.74 -2.46 -16.04
C PHE A 195 18.12 -1.71 -14.86
N PHE A 196 16.80 -1.49 -14.85
CA PHE A 196 16.09 -0.86 -13.74
C PHE A 196 16.26 -1.64 -12.43
N PHE A 197 16.14 -2.97 -12.48
CA PHE A 197 16.38 -3.84 -11.33
C PHE A 197 17.84 -3.75 -10.84
N PHE A 198 18.82 -3.81 -11.75
CA PHE A 198 20.23 -3.71 -11.40
C PHE A 198 20.60 -2.33 -10.82
N PHE A 199 20.06 -1.25 -11.40
CA PHE A 199 20.17 0.11 -10.86
C PHE A 199 19.60 0.18 -9.45
N PHE A 200 18.38 -0.31 -9.22
CA PHE A 200 17.75 -0.26 -7.89
C PHE A 200 18.53 -1.09 -6.86
N PHE A 201 19.00 -2.28 -7.25
CA PHE A 201 19.85 -3.13 -6.42
C PHE A 201 21.16 -2.44 -6.03
N PHE A 202 21.89 -1.86 -6.99
CA PHE A 202 23.15 -1.17 -6.71
C PHE A 202 22.94 0.13 -5.94
N PHE A 203 21.90 0.90 -6.25
CA PHE A 203 21.51 2.11 -5.52
C PHE A 203 21.21 1.79 -4.05
N PHE A 204 20.38 0.76 -3.79
CA PHE A 204 20.06 0.34 -2.43
C PHE A 204 21.30 -0.19 -1.70
N PHE A 205 22.11 -1.04 -2.34
CA PHE A 205 23.35 -1.57 -1.77
C PHE A 205 24.34 -0.45 -1.40
N PHE A 206 24.59 0.49 -2.30
CA PHE A 206 25.49 1.62 -2.08
C PHE A 206 24.98 2.55 -0.98
N PHE A 207 23.68 2.88 -0.99
CA PHE A 207 23.10 3.71 0.07
C PHE A 207 23.19 3.03 1.45
N PHE A 208 22.85 1.74 1.50
CA PHE A 208 22.71 0.98 2.73
C PHE A 208 24.02 0.72 3.48
N PHE A 209 25.15 0.61 2.78
CA PHE A 209 26.46 0.40 3.41
C PHE A 209 27.24 1.69 3.73
N PHE A 210 26.93 2.81 3.08
CA PHE A 210 27.76 4.02 3.18
C PHE A 210 27.09 5.26 3.81
N PHE A 211 25.75 5.34 3.92
CA PHE A 211 25.06 6.59 4.30
C PHE A 211 24.44 6.62 5.72
N PHE A 212 24.38 5.51 6.44
CA PHE A 212 23.73 5.48 7.76
C PHE A 212 24.67 5.93 8.88
N PHE A 213 24.58 7.21 9.23
CA PHE A 213 25.20 7.78 10.44
C PHE A 213 24.36 7.52 11.70
N PHE A 214 23.03 7.45 11.58
CA PHE A 214 22.11 7.23 12.69
C PHE A 214 21.14 6.09 12.35
N PHE A 215 21.01 5.11 13.25
CA PHE A 215 20.07 3.99 13.11
C PHE A 215 19.04 4.03 14.24
N PHE A 216 17.75 4.15 13.90
CA PHE A 216 16.65 4.15 14.88
C PHE A 216 15.86 2.84 14.77
N HIS A 217 16.12 1.90 15.67
CA HIS A 217 15.45 0.61 15.72
C HIS A 217 14.15 0.68 16.54
N CYS A 218 13.08 1.05 15.85
CA CYS A 218 11.72 1.14 16.39
C CYS A 218 10.85 -0.11 16.10
N ALA A 219 11.34 -1.05 15.29
CA ALA A 219 10.52 -2.19 14.83
C ALA A 219 10.33 -3.22 15.97
N ALA A 220 9.06 -3.53 16.26
CA ALA A 220 8.65 -4.48 17.30
C ALA A 220 7.19 -4.92 17.09
N THR A 221 6.81 -6.10 17.61
CA THR A 221 5.40 -6.33 17.95
C THR A 221 5.07 -5.61 19.24
N ILE A 222 3.97 -4.84 19.23
CA ILE A 222 3.41 -4.12 20.38
C ILE A 222 2.15 -4.80 20.94
N ARG A 223 1.85 -6.03 20.48
CA ARG A 223 0.68 -6.80 20.92
C ARG A 223 1.03 -7.57 22.18
N PHE A 224 0.28 -7.32 23.25
CA PHE A 224 0.53 -7.94 24.57
C PHE A 224 0.09 -9.42 24.62
N ASN A 225 -0.61 -9.92 23.60
CA ASN A 225 -1.11 -11.30 23.53
C ASN A 225 -0.50 -12.10 22.36
N GLU A 226 0.63 -11.64 21.81
CA GLU A 226 1.38 -12.39 20.79
C GLU A 226 1.99 -13.66 21.42
N PRO A 227 1.97 -14.82 20.74
CA PRO A 227 2.64 -16.03 21.23
C PRO A 227 4.11 -15.79 21.55
N LEU A 228 4.65 -16.45 22.58
CA LEU A 228 6.01 -16.17 23.06
C LEU A 228 7.09 -16.39 21.98
N LYS A 229 6.94 -17.42 21.15
CA LYS A 229 7.85 -17.74 20.03
C LYS A 229 7.90 -16.60 19.00
N ASP A 230 6.73 -16.09 18.59
CA ASP A 230 6.60 -14.96 17.67
C ASP A 230 7.12 -13.65 18.29
N ALA A 231 6.79 -13.39 19.56
CA ALA A 231 7.25 -12.21 20.28
C ALA A 231 8.79 -12.21 20.42
N MET A 232 9.41 -13.36 20.72
CA MET A 232 10.87 -13.51 20.75
C MET A 232 11.50 -13.28 19.36
N GLN A 233 10.90 -13.83 18.31
CA GLN A 233 11.36 -13.62 16.93
C GLN A 233 11.32 -12.13 16.54
N LEU A 234 10.22 -11.44 16.83
CA LEU A 234 9.97 -10.06 16.40
C LEU A 234 10.64 -8.99 17.27
N ASN A 235 10.83 -9.23 18.56
CA ASN A 235 11.39 -8.23 19.49
C ASN A 235 12.85 -8.50 19.87
N VAL A 236 13.28 -9.76 19.97
CA VAL A 236 14.63 -10.14 20.42
C VAL A 236 15.52 -10.50 19.22
N LEU A 237 15.16 -11.52 18.45
CA LEU A 237 15.98 -12.00 17.31
C LEU A 237 16.04 -10.98 16.16
N ALA A 238 14.97 -10.24 15.89
CA ALA A 238 15.03 -9.11 14.95
C ALA A 238 15.99 -8.02 15.42
N THR A 239 15.98 -7.68 16.72
CA THR A 239 16.94 -6.74 17.32
C THR A 239 18.38 -7.24 17.19
N GLN A 240 18.62 -8.53 17.41
CA GLN A 240 19.93 -9.16 17.18
C GLN A 240 20.42 -8.98 15.74
N LYS A 241 19.54 -9.23 14.76
CA LYS A 241 19.85 -9.04 13.33
C LYS A 241 20.16 -7.58 13.02
N MET A 242 19.49 -6.61 13.66
CA MET A 242 19.78 -5.18 13.50
C MET A 242 21.11 -4.77 14.16
N VAL A 243 21.48 -5.34 15.32
CA VAL A 243 22.79 -5.12 15.95
C VAL A 243 23.93 -5.72 15.09
N ASN A 244 23.75 -6.95 14.60
CA ASN A 244 24.71 -7.60 13.68
C ASN A 244 24.86 -6.87 12.35
N LEU A 245 23.80 -6.20 11.88
CA LEU A 245 23.85 -5.29 10.75
C LEU A 245 24.59 -3.99 11.09
N ALA A 246 24.30 -3.38 12.24
CA ALA A 246 24.94 -2.14 12.70
C ALA A 246 26.47 -2.29 12.84
N HIS A 247 26.96 -3.45 13.29
CA HIS A 247 28.40 -3.79 13.30
C HIS A 247 29.07 -3.76 11.90
N ARG A 248 28.29 -3.87 10.81
CA ARG A 248 28.79 -3.80 9.43
C ARG A 248 28.73 -2.39 8.84
N MET A 249 28.08 -1.43 9.52
CA MET A 249 27.93 -0.05 9.07
C MET A 249 29.15 0.80 9.46
N LYS A 250 30.11 0.95 8.54
CA LYS A 250 31.41 1.61 8.80
C LYS A 250 31.32 3.07 9.28
N HIS A 251 30.24 3.77 8.93
CA HIS A 251 30.04 5.18 9.25
C HIS A 251 28.95 5.42 10.31
N LEU A 252 28.54 4.38 11.03
CA LEU A 252 27.53 4.51 12.08
C LEU A 252 28.08 5.30 13.27
N GLU A 253 27.40 6.41 13.58
CA GLU A 253 27.68 7.26 14.74
C GLU A 253 26.85 6.85 15.95
N VAL A 254 25.58 6.46 15.76
CA VAL A 254 24.67 6.07 16.85
C VAL A 254 23.67 5.00 16.41
N PHE A 255 23.45 4.01 17.27
CA PHE A 255 22.30 3.10 17.22
C PHE A 255 21.35 3.41 18.38
N ILE A 256 20.10 3.77 18.09
CA ILE A 256 19.05 3.97 19.09
C ILE A 256 18.09 2.79 19.05
N HIS A 257 17.81 2.19 20.20
CA HIS A 257 16.75 1.20 20.34
C HIS A 257 15.55 1.77 21.10
N VAL A 258 14.35 1.58 20.57
CA VAL A 258 13.11 1.92 21.28
C VAL A 258 12.59 0.68 22.01
N SER A 259 12.70 0.70 23.33
CA SER A 259 12.13 -0.28 24.26
C SER A 259 10.76 0.23 24.75
N THR A 260 10.44 0.07 26.03
CA THR A 260 9.29 0.68 26.72
C THR A 260 9.62 0.83 28.21
N ALA A 261 9.05 1.85 28.86
CA ALA A 261 9.13 2.02 30.31
C ALA A 261 8.68 0.75 31.05
N TYR A 262 7.69 0.04 30.51
CA TYR A 262 7.11 -1.18 31.10
C TYR A 262 7.94 -2.46 30.93
N ALA A 263 9.16 -2.42 30.37
CA ALA A 263 10.00 -3.61 30.22
C ALA A 263 10.26 -4.30 31.59
N HIS A 264 10.41 -3.48 32.64
CA HIS A 264 10.66 -3.91 34.02
C HIS A 264 9.55 -3.49 34.98
N CYS A 265 8.28 -3.54 34.51
CA CYS A 265 7.10 -3.17 35.30
C CYS A 265 6.82 -4.09 36.51
N ASP A 266 7.55 -5.20 36.64
CA ASP A 266 7.69 -6.05 37.83
C ASP A 266 8.42 -5.37 39.00
N ARG A 267 8.88 -4.13 38.83
CA ARG A 267 9.54 -3.32 39.88
C ARG A 267 8.71 -2.06 40.14
N GLU A 268 8.68 -1.58 41.38
CA GLU A 268 8.04 -0.30 41.73
C GLU A 268 8.88 0.90 41.29
N LEU A 269 10.19 0.88 41.59
CA LEU A 269 11.18 1.86 41.14
C LEU A 269 11.89 1.33 39.90
N ILE A 270 11.88 2.12 38.82
CA ILE A 270 12.48 1.77 37.53
C ILE A 270 13.48 2.87 37.13
N GLU A 271 14.75 2.53 37.26
CA GLU A 271 15.88 3.40 36.96
C GLU A 271 16.30 3.32 35.50
N GLU A 272 17.12 4.28 35.08
CA GLU A 272 17.66 4.38 33.72
C GLU A 272 18.91 3.50 33.50
N VAL A 273 18.78 2.23 33.91
CA VAL A 273 19.78 1.17 33.76
C VAL A 273 19.17 -0.06 33.07
N VAL A 274 20.01 -0.91 32.47
CA VAL A 274 19.58 -2.20 31.93
C VAL A 274 19.64 -3.26 33.03
N TYR A 275 18.47 -3.65 33.56
CA TYR A 275 18.36 -4.65 34.61
C TYR A 275 18.70 -6.06 34.10
N PRO A 276 19.34 -6.93 34.93
CA PRO A 276 19.62 -8.34 34.58
C PRO A 276 18.38 -9.08 34.06
N PRO A 277 18.54 -10.01 33.11
CA PRO A 277 17.41 -10.72 32.53
C PRO A 277 16.87 -11.77 33.51
N PRO A 278 15.57 -12.12 33.45
CA PRO A 278 15.03 -13.24 34.22
C PRO A 278 15.59 -14.60 33.75
N VAL A 279 15.94 -14.72 32.47
CA VAL A 279 16.50 -15.92 31.82
C VAL A 279 17.48 -15.50 30.73
N ASP A 280 18.57 -16.25 30.53
CA ASP A 280 19.47 -16.12 29.37
C ASP A 280 18.67 -16.27 28.06
N TYR A 281 18.61 -15.20 27.26
CA TYR A 281 17.82 -15.18 26.03
C TYR A 281 18.30 -16.20 25.00
N ARG A 282 19.60 -16.56 24.97
CA ARG A 282 20.13 -17.55 24.02
C ARG A 282 19.55 -18.93 24.32
N LYS A 283 19.68 -19.37 25.58
CA LYS A 283 19.09 -20.63 26.06
C LYS A 283 17.58 -20.67 25.84
N LEU A 284 16.89 -19.54 26.01
CA LEU A 284 15.45 -19.46 25.75
C LEU A 284 15.13 -19.60 24.26
N ILE A 285 15.91 -18.99 23.36
CA ILE A 285 15.76 -19.15 21.89
C ILE A 285 15.96 -20.62 21.51
N ASP A 286 17.08 -21.22 21.92
CA ASP A 286 17.42 -22.62 21.64
C ASP A 286 16.31 -23.56 22.12
N THR A 287 15.74 -23.26 23.29
CA THR A 287 14.62 -24.01 23.90
C THR A 287 13.31 -23.83 23.11
N LEU A 288 12.98 -22.61 22.70
CA LEU A 288 11.75 -22.32 21.96
C LEU A 288 11.79 -22.80 20.50
N GLU A 289 12.96 -23.03 19.92
CA GLU A 289 13.11 -23.46 18.52
C GLU A 289 12.47 -24.84 18.29
N TRP A 290 12.86 -25.84 19.10
CA TRP A 290 12.39 -27.23 18.96
C TRP A 290 11.03 -27.52 19.63
N MET A 291 10.61 -26.70 20.59
CA MET A 291 9.33 -26.90 21.28
C MET A 291 8.12 -26.62 20.38
N ASP A 292 7.07 -27.43 20.57
CA ASP A 292 5.77 -27.23 19.94
C ASP A 292 4.99 -26.06 20.59
N ASP A 293 4.14 -25.40 19.81
CA ASP A 293 3.44 -24.19 20.25
C ASP A 293 2.51 -24.42 21.45
N LYS A 294 1.99 -25.64 21.62
CA LYS A 294 1.13 -26.00 22.75
C LYS A 294 1.97 -26.07 24.04
N LEU A 295 3.12 -26.74 24.02
CA LEU A 295 4.05 -26.76 25.15
C LEU A 295 4.57 -25.35 25.49
N VAL A 296 4.92 -24.55 24.49
CA VAL A 296 5.29 -23.13 24.68
C VAL A 296 4.15 -22.35 25.35
N SER A 297 2.91 -22.52 24.91
CA SER A 297 1.74 -21.84 25.50
C SER A 297 1.51 -22.21 26.97
N LEU A 298 1.78 -23.47 27.35
CA LEU A 298 1.64 -23.97 28.73
C LEU A 298 2.74 -23.43 29.66
N MET A 299 3.95 -23.25 29.16
CA MET A 299 5.07 -22.73 29.97
C MET A 299 5.15 -21.20 29.99
N THR A 300 4.59 -20.51 28.99
CA THR A 300 4.63 -19.03 28.88
C THR A 300 4.25 -18.33 30.19
N PRO A 301 3.14 -18.65 30.89
CA PRO A 301 2.79 -17.99 32.16
C PRO A 301 3.88 -18.10 33.24
N LYS A 302 4.58 -19.24 33.31
CA LYS A 302 5.66 -19.47 34.28
C LYS A 302 6.96 -18.75 33.88
N LEU A 303 7.19 -18.55 32.58
CA LEU A 303 8.34 -17.78 32.06
C LEU A 303 8.17 -16.27 32.25
N LEU A 304 6.94 -15.75 32.13
CA LEU A 304 6.64 -14.33 32.36
C LEU A 304 6.85 -13.91 33.82
N GLY A 305 6.58 -14.83 34.77
CA GLY A 305 6.64 -14.54 36.20
C GLY A 305 5.60 -13.48 36.58
N GLU A 306 6.06 -12.38 37.18
CA GLU A 306 5.21 -11.26 37.60
C GLU A 306 4.87 -10.28 36.46
N ARG A 307 5.48 -10.46 35.26
CA ARG A 307 5.20 -9.59 34.12
C ARG A 307 3.83 -9.89 33.51
N PRO A 308 3.05 -8.86 33.13
CA PRO A 308 1.67 -9.04 32.69
C PRO A 308 1.52 -9.67 31.30
N ASN A 309 2.57 -9.69 30.46
CA ASN A 309 2.46 -10.10 29.06
C ASN A 309 3.81 -10.39 28.38
N THR A 310 3.75 -11.05 27.21
CA THR A 310 4.92 -11.37 26.36
C THR A 310 5.61 -10.13 25.80
N TYR A 311 4.92 -9.01 25.62
CA TYR A 311 5.50 -7.76 25.13
C TYR A 311 6.55 -7.19 26.11
N THR A 312 6.16 -6.96 27.37
CA THR A 312 7.05 -6.43 28.42
C THR A 312 8.26 -7.35 28.65
N TYR A 313 8.02 -8.66 28.71
CA TYR A 313 9.06 -9.68 28.84
C TYR A 313 10.07 -9.67 27.67
N THR A 314 9.59 -9.68 26.43
CA THR A 314 10.49 -9.69 25.25
C THR A 314 11.21 -8.36 25.03
N LYS A 315 10.63 -7.23 25.46
CA LYS A 315 11.35 -5.95 25.51
C LYS A 315 12.48 -5.96 26.53
N ALA A 316 12.27 -6.48 27.74
CA ALA A 316 13.36 -6.65 28.73
C ALA A 316 14.50 -7.52 28.20
N LEU A 317 14.18 -8.63 27.51
CA LEU A 317 15.20 -9.49 26.88
C LEU A 317 15.94 -8.79 25.72
N ALA A 318 15.26 -7.93 24.95
CA ALA A 318 15.89 -7.15 23.87
C ALA A 318 16.90 -6.12 24.40
N GLU A 319 16.60 -5.45 25.52
CA GLU A 319 17.56 -4.55 26.18
C GLU A 319 18.82 -5.30 26.64
N GLN A 320 18.62 -6.50 27.18
CA GLN A 320 19.71 -7.38 27.63
C GLN A 320 20.55 -7.91 26.48
N LEU A 321 19.93 -8.30 25.36
CA LEU A 321 20.63 -8.64 24.13
C LEU A 321 21.50 -7.48 23.65
N ILE A 322 20.96 -6.25 23.65
CA ILE A 322 21.72 -5.05 23.28
C ILE A 322 22.91 -4.86 24.22
N GLN A 323 22.70 -4.92 25.53
CA GLN A 323 23.75 -4.75 26.54
C GLN A 323 24.89 -5.79 26.40
N GLN A 324 24.60 -6.99 25.89
CA GLN A 324 25.59 -8.05 25.70
C GLN A 324 26.25 -8.06 24.30
N GLU A 325 25.52 -7.69 23.24
CA GLU A 325 25.99 -7.84 21.84
C GLU A 325 26.32 -6.51 21.13
N CYS A 326 26.06 -5.34 21.74
CA CYS A 326 26.41 -4.05 21.13
C CYS A 326 27.92 -3.85 20.97
N GLY A 327 28.76 -4.48 21.78
CA GLY A 327 30.22 -4.34 21.73
C GLY A 327 30.66 -2.87 21.74
N ASN A 328 31.36 -2.44 20.68
CA ASN A 328 31.86 -1.06 20.52
C ASN A 328 30.87 -0.10 19.83
N LEU A 329 29.63 -0.52 19.56
CA LEU A 329 28.60 0.37 19.00
C LEU A 329 28.22 1.44 20.03
N ASN A 330 28.04 2.67 19.54
CA ASN A 330 27.54 3.78 20.35
C ASN A 330 26.02 3.67 20.46
N VAL A 331 25.54 3.04 21.54
CA VAL A 331 24.11 2.72 21.70
C VAL A 331 23.46 3.58 22.79
N ALA A 332 22.17 3.86 22.61
CA ALA A 332 21.28 4.27 23.70
C ALA A 332 19.89 3.62 23.56
N ILE A 333 19.19 3.46 24.68
CA ILE A 333 17.85 2.88 24.74
C ILE A 333 16.84 3.96 25.16
N ILE A 334 15.75 4.11 24.41
CA ILE A 334 14.62 4.97 24.77
C ILE A 334 13.48 4.09 25.28
N ARG A 335 12.96 4.40 26.46
CA ARG A 335 11.84 3.71 27.13
C ARG A 335 10.62 4.64 27.21
N PRO A 336 9.79 4.73 26.17
CA PRO A 336 8.53 5.46 26.25
C PRO A 336 7.51 4.74 27.14
N SER A 337 6.67 5.51 27.85
CA SER A 337 5.46 5.02 28.51
C SER A 337 4.29 4.87 27.51
N ILE A 338 3.03 5.10 27.93
CA ILE A 338 1.86 4.93 27.07
C ILE A 338 1.79 6.06 26.04
N VAL A 339 2.25 5.78 24.82
CA VAL A 339 2.24 6.77 23.74
C VAL A 339 0.80 7.13 23.34
N GLY A 340 0.48 8.42 23.41
CA GLY A 340 -0.80 9.00 22.98
C GLY A 340 -0.70 9.79 21.67
N ALA A 341 -1.71 10.62 21.41
CA ALA A 341 -1.68 11.57 20.28
C ALA A 341 -0.56 12.62 20.45
N SER A 342 -0.27 13.36 19.39
CA SER A 342 0.68 14.49 19.48
C SER A 342 0.16 15.63 20.36
N TRP A 343 1.09 16.31 21.02
CA TRP A 343 0.82 17.56 21.72
C TRP A 343 0.98 18.78 20.81
N LYS A 344 2.07 18.86 20.06
CA LYS A 344 2.43 19.98 19.17
C LYS A 344 2.59 19.53 17.72
N GLU A 345 3.43 18.53 17.43
CA GLU A 345 3.83 18.18 16.06
C GLU A 345 3.28 16.80 15.60
N PRO A 346 2.86 16.63 14.32
CA PRO A 346 2.83 17.62 13.24
C PRO A 346 1.74 18.71 13.43
N PHE A 347 0.75 18.43 14.26
CA PHE A 347 -0.25 19.37 14.79
C PHE A 347 -0.91 18.72 16.02
N PRO A 348 -1.53 19.48 16.94
CA PRO A 348 -2.13 18.92 18.15
C PRO A 348 -3.21 17.86 17.88
N GLY A 349 -3.19 16.77 18.65
CA GLY A 349 -4.17 15.69 18.57
C GLY A 349 -4.05 14.80 17.32
N TRP A 350 -2.94 14.85 16.58
CA TRP A 350 -2.69 13.90 15.49
C TRP A 350 -2.54 12.48 16.04
N ILE A 351 -3.25 11.54 15.42
CA ILE A 351 -3.15 10.10 15.65
C ILE A 351 -3.79 9.34 14.49
N ASP A 352 -3.22 8.19 14.12
CA ASP A 352 -3.58 7.41 12.93
C ASP A 352 -4.20 6.03 13.26
N ASN A 353 -4.24 5.63 14.53
CA ASN A 353 -4.54 4.25 14.92
C ASN A 353 -5.42 4.10 16.17
N PHE A 354 -6.00 2.91 16.33
CA PHE A 354 -6.85 2.52 17.47
C PHE A 354 -6.07 1.92 18.65
N ASN A 355 -4.73 1.83 18.58
CA ASN A 355 -3.93 1.11 19.58
C ASN A 355 -3.91 1.85 20.92
N GLY A 356 -3.62 1.10 21.98
CA GLY A 356 -3.51 1.64 23.33
C GLY A 356 -4.79 2.38 23.80
N PRO A 357 -4.66 3.59 24.38
CA PRO A 357 -5.80 4.30 24.97
C PRO A 357 -6.83 4.81 23.95
N SER A 358 -6.45 5.01 22.68
CA SER A 358 -7.32 5.56 21.62
C SER A 358 -8.61 4.74 21.43
N GLY A 359 -8.49 3.41 21.32
CA GLY A 359 -9.64 2.52 21.19
C GLY A 359 -10.55 2.52 22.41
N ILE A 360 -9.98 2.67 23.61
CA ILE A 360 -10.71 2.76 24.89
C ILE A 360 -11.48 4.09 24.97
N PHE A 361 -10.85 5.22 24.59
CA PHE A 361 -11.49 6.54 24.55
C PHE A 361 -12.65 6.57 23.53
N ILE A 362 -12.46 6.01 22.33
CA ILE A 362 -13.53 5.87 21.34
C ILE A 362 -14.69 5.00 21.87
N ALA A 363 -14.38 3.88 22.53
CA ALA A 363 -15.40 3.01 23.11
C ALA A 363 -16.17 3.68 24.26
N ALA A 364 -15.51 4.54 25.05
CA ALA A 364 -16.13 5.39 26.06
C ALA A 364 -17.03 6.47 25.42
N GLY A 365 -16.52 7.17 24.40
CA GLY A 365 -17.21 8.22 23.65
C GLY A 365 -18.49 7.74 22.96
N LYS A 366 -18.45 6.57 22.32
CA LYS A 366 -19.65 5.93 21.72
C LYS A 366 -20.55 5.23 22.76
N GLY A 367 -20.21 5.27 24.06
CA GLY A 367 -21.01 4.68 25.14
C GLY A 367 -21.09 3.15 25.13
N ILE A 368 -20.13 2.51 24.46
CA ILE A 368 -19.98 1.05 24.42
C ILE A 368 -19.32 0.58 25.72
N LEU A 369 -18.19 1.19 26.07
CA LEU A 369 -17.54 1.05 27.38
C LEU A 369 -18.36 1.77 28.46
N ARG A 370 -18.42 1.21 29.67
CA ARG A 370 -19.33 1.59 30.78
C ARG A 370 -18.72 1.37 32.16
N THR A 371 -17.91 0.33 32.30
CA THR A 371 -17.12 -0.02 33.48
C THR A 371 -15.75 -0.51 33.00
N MET A 372 -14.70 -0.29 33.80
CA MET A 372 -13.38 -0.88 33.58
C MET A 372 -12.66 -1.03 34.91
N ARG A 373 -11.79 -2.04 35.01
CA ARG A 373 -10.87 -2.20 36.14
C ARG A 373 -9.73 -1.21 36.02
N ALA A 374 -9.67 -0.30 36.97
CA ALA A 374 -8.62 0.69 37.12
C ALA A 374 -8.65 1.27 38.53
N SER A 375 -7.53 1.81 38.99
CA SER A 375 -7.47 2.63 40.19
C SER A 375 -7.54 4.10 39.81
N ASN A 376 -8.52 4.84 40.34
CA ASN A 376 -8.65 6.28 40.07
C ASN A 376 -7.45 7.09 40.55
N ASN A 377 -6.72 6.55 41.54
CA ASN A 377 -5.52 7.14 42.14
C ASN A 377 -4.23 6.61 41.50
N ALA A 378 -4.31 5.66 40.55
CA ALA A 378 -3.14 5.24 39.81
C ALA A 378 -2.79 6.27 38.74
N VAL A 379 -1.50 6.49 38.56
CA VAL A 379 -0.94 7.37 37.54
C VAL A 379 -1.14 6.76 36.15
N ALA A 380 -1.71 7.55 35.25
CA ALA A 380 -1.85 7.29 33.84
C ALA A 380 -0.64 7.91 33.13
N ASP A 381 0.46 7.15 33.04
CA ASP A 381 1.72 7.52 32.37
C ASP A 381 1.58 7.66 30.84
N LEU A 382 0.72 8.59 30.40
CA LEU A 382 0.54 8.98 29.02
C LEU A 382 1.69 9.89 28.58
N VAL A 383 2.29 9.64 27.42
CA VAL A 383 3.32 10.52 26.83
C VAL A 383 2.93 10.88 25.39
N PRO A 384 2.97 12.16 24.97
CA PRO A 384 2.69 12.53 23.58
C PRO A 384 3.73 11.93 22.62
N VAL A 385 3.30 11.52 21.42
CA VAL A 385 4.21 10.88 20.44
C VAL A 385 5.36 11.78 20.00
N ASP A 386 5.13 13.09 19.88
CA ASP A 386 6.13 14.09 19.54
C ASP A 386 7.14 14.33 20.68
N VAL A 387 6.73 14.21 21.94
CA VAL A 387 7.66 14.21 23.09
C VAL A 387 8.61 13.01 23.02
N VAL A 388 8.11 11.82 22.67
CA VAL A 388 8.95 10.62 22.47
C VAL A 388 9.91 10.79 21.30
N ILE A 389 9.45 11.32 20.16
CA ILE A 389 10.28 11.58 18.99
C ILE A 389 11.38 12.59 19.33
N ASN A 390 11.04 13.72 19.96
CA ASN A 390 12.00 14.76 20.33
C ASN A 390 13.04 14.27 21.34
N THR A 391 12.62 13.48 22.35
CA THR A 391 13.56 12.81 23.27
C THR A 391 14.50 11.85 22.53
N THR A 392 13.97 11.08 21.57
CA THR A 392 14.71 10.11 20.76
C THR A 392 15.75 10.79 19.86
N LEU A 393 15.38 11.90 19.20
CA LEU A 393 16.27 12.69 18.36
C LEU A 393 17.36 13.40 19.19
N ALA A 394 17.00 13.99 20.33
CA ALA A 394 17.97 14.60 21.23
C ALA A 394 18.95 13.56 21.79
N ALA A 395 18.48 12.38 22.20
CA ALA A 395 19.35 11.30 22.69
C ALA A 395 20.32 10.78 21.62
N ALA A 396 19.90 10.76 20.35
CA ALA A 396 20.78 10.46 19.22
C ALA A 396 21.84 11.56 19.02
N TRP A 397 21.43 12.83 19.00
CA TRP A 397 22.36 13.97 18.90
C TRP A 397 23.40 13.96 20.04
N TYR A 398 22.97 13.75 21.28
CA TYR A 398 23.85 13.70 22.45
C TYR A 398 24.82 12.53 22.38
N SER A 399 24.32 11.33 22.04
CA SER A 399 25.15 10.14 21.90
C SER A 399 26.21 10.30 20.80
N GLY A 400 25.85 10.87 19.65
CA GLY A 400 26.79 11.10 18.54
C GLY A 400 27.81 12.20 18.83
N SER A 401 27.35 13.34 19.34
CA SER A 401 28.22 14.50 19.63
C SER A 401 29.25 14.23 20.75
N GLN A 402 28.95 13.33 21.69
CA GLN A 402 29.85 12.97 22.80
C GLN A 402 30.58 11.62 22.63
N ARG A 403 30.64 11.06 21.42
CA ARG A 403 31.22 9.72 21.13
C ARG A 403 32.58 9.42 21.78
N HIS A 404 33.44 10.42 21.95
CA HIS A 404 34.77 10.28 22.57
C HIS A 404 34.86 10.70 24.04
N ALA A 405 33.83 11.36 24.59
CA ALA A 405 33.81 11.90 25.95
C ALA A 405 32.85 11.17 26.89
N ARG A 406 31.89 10.42 26.34
CA ARG A 406 30.86 9.68 27.09
C ARG A 406 31.47 8.47 27.81
N PRO A 407 31.04 8.13 29.05
CA PRO A 407 31.37 6.85 29.66
C PRO A 407 30.90 5.67 28.80
N ARG A 408 31.62 4.54 28.85
CA ARG A 408 31.32 3.32 28.08
C ARG A 408 30.01 2.62 28.49
N SER A 409 29.28 3.15 29.48
CA SER A 409 27.98 2.63 29.89
C SER A 409 26.88 2.93 28.87
N LEU A 410 25.96 1.99 28.76
CA LEU A 410 24.76 2.12 27.95
C LEU A 410 23.81 3.12 28.63
N LEU A 411 23.46 4.21 27.95
CA LEU A 411 22.49 5.17 28.45
C LEU A 411 21.07 4.70 28.11
N VAL A 412 20.21 4.71 29.12
CA VAL A 412 18.78 4.49 28.99
C VAL A 412 18.06 5.80 29.30
N TYR A 413 16.96 6.08 28.61
CA TYR A 413 16.14 7.27 28.81
C TYR A 413 14.69 6.88 29.04
N ASN A 414 14.18 7.07 30.27
CA ASN A 414 12.80 6.81 30.65
C ASN A 414 11.92 7.98 30.21
N CYS A 415 11.42 7.93 28.97
CA CYS A 415 10.54 8.95 28.40
C CYS A 415 9.11 8.79 28.96
N THR A 416 8.90 9.30 30.17
CA THR A 416 7.68 9.15 30.99
C THR A 416 7.17 10.50 31.48
N THR A 417 5.97 10.52 32.07
CA THR A 417 5.33 11.75 32.58
C THR A 417 5.01 11.70 34.06
N GLY A 418 4.71 10.52 34.61
CA GLY A 418 4.16 10.35 35.96
C GLY A 418 5.00 10.91 37.10
N GLY A 419 6.33 10.83 37.00
CA GLY A 419 7.24 11.40 38.01
C GLY A 419 7.42 12.93 37.94
N ILE A 420 7.00 13.56 36.84
CA ILE A 420 7.32 14.97 36.52
C ILE A 420 6.06 15.85 36.45
N ASN A 421 5.01 15.33 35.84
CA ASN A 421 3.72 15.99 35.65
C ASN A 421 2.60 14.92 35.75
N PRO A 422 2.30 14.42 36.96
CA PRO A 422 1.40 13.30 37.16
C PRO A 422 -0.02 13.59 36.66
N PHE A 423 -0.67 12.56 36.13
CA PHE A 423 -2.05 12.58 35.67
C PHE A 423 -2.69 11.25 36.02
N HIS A 424 -3.86 11.24 36.67
CA HIS A 424 -4.44 10.02 37.22
C HIS A 424 -5.59 9.47 36.38
N TRP A 425 -5.84 8.17 36.42
CA TRP A 425 -6.91 7.55 35.63
C TRP A 425 -8.31 8.11 35.93
N GLY A 426 -8.57 8.62 37.13
CA GLY A 426 -9.81 9.35 37.45
C GLY A 426 -9.94 10.67 36.69
N GLU A 427 -8.83 11.38 36.48
CA GLU A 427 -8.80 12.61 35.69
C GLU A 427 -8.92 12.32 34.19
N VAL A 428 -8.28 11.24 33.71
CA VAL A 428 -8.48 10.70 32.34
C VAL A 428 -9.97 10.43 32.10
N GLU A 429 -10.66 9.73 33.01
CA GLU A 429 -12.10 9.47 32.90
C GLU A 429 -12.89 10.78 32.78
N TYR A 430 -12.61 11.74 33.67
CA TYR A 430 -13.28 13.05 33.67
C TYR A 430 -13.09 13.82 32.36
N HIS A 431 -11.85 13.96 31.86
CA HIS A 431 -11.56 14.73 30.65
C HIS A 431 -12.09 14.07 29.37
N VAL A 432 -11.99 12.73 29.25
CA VAL A 432 -12.54 11.99 28.10
C VAL A 432 -14.07 12.07 28.08
N ILE A 433 -14.72 11.83 29.22
CA ILE A 433 -16.18 11.82 29.29
C ILE A 433 -16.78 13.23 29.18
N SER A 434 -16.14 14.25 29.75
CA SER A 434 -16.59 15.64 29.59
C SER A 434 -16.42 16.14 28.14
N THR A 435 -15.32 15.79 27.48
CA THR A 435 -15.10 16.15 26.07
C THR A 435 -16.11 15.49 25.15
N PHE A 436 -16.32 14.17 25.22
CA PHE A 436 -17.35 13.52 24.38
C PHE A 436 -18.81 13.84 24.76
N LYS A 437 -19.07 14.44 25.94
CA LYS A 437 -20.38 15.04 26.26
C LYS A 437 -20.58 16.40 25.55
N ARG A 438 -19.51 17.20 25.38
CA ARG A 438 -19.52 18.51 24.67
C ARG A 438 -19.45 18.31 23.14
N ASN A 439 -18.53 17.47 22.69
CA ASN A 439 -18.18 17.23 21.30
C ASN A 439 -18.37 15.73 20.97
N PRO A 440 -19.62 15.30 20.76
CA PRO A 440 -19.93 13.88 20.67
C PRO A 440 -19.46 13.21 19.38
N LEU A 441 -19.09 11.93 19.53
CA LEU A 441 -18.89 11.02 18.42
C LEU A 441 -20.24 10.68 17.75
N GLU A 442 -20.19 10.49 16.45
CA GLU A 442 -21.36 10.13 15.65
C GLU A 442 -21.79 8.69 15.93
N GLN A 443 -23.08 8.43 15.69
CA GLN A 443 -23.72 7.13 15.87
C GLN A 443 -23.43 6.46 17.24
N ALA A 444 -23.20 7.26 18.30
CA ALA A 444 -22.97 6.75 19.64
C ALA A 444 -24.07 5.76 20.05
N PHE A 445 -23.70 4.59 20.56
CA PHE A 445 -24.64 3.55 20.98
C PHE A 445 -25.43 3.99 22.23
N ARG A 446 -24.74 4.66 23.16
CA ARG A 446 -25.31 5.28 24.37
C ARG A 446 -24.60 6.59 24.66
N ARG A 447 -25.15 7.42 25.57
CA ARG A 447 -24.44 8.63 26.02
C ARG A 447 -23.12 8.24 26.73
N PRO A 448 -21.99 8.92 26.45
CA PRO A 448 -20.71 8.66 27.09
C PRO A 448 -20.82 8.77 28.61
N ASN A 449 -20.47 7.67 29.29
CA ASN A 449 -20.38 7.54 30.74
C ASN A 449 -19.69 6.20 31.06
N VAL A 450 -18.42 6.27 31.43
CA VAL A 450 -17.67 5.16 32.03
C VAL A 450 -17.77 5.29 33.56
N ASN A 451 -17.29 4.28 34.28
CA ASN A 451 -17.03 4.32 35.70
C ASN A 451 -15.86 3.37 35.96
N LEU A 452 -14.72 3.90 36.34
CA LEU A 452 -13.56 3.11 36.75
C LEU A 452 -13.77 2.52 38.16
N THR A 453 -13.29 1.29 38.40
CA THR A 453 -13.43 0.65 39.71
C THR A 453 -12.32 -0.36 40.04
N THR A 454 -11.89 -0.35 41.30
CA THR A 454 -10.95 -1.30 41.90
C THR A 454 -11.63 -2.56 42.46
N ASN A 455 -12.96 -2.68 42.40
CA ASN A 455 -13.69 -3.85 42.91
C ASN A 455 -14.05 -4.82 41.77
N HIS A 456 -13.56 -6.07 41.86
CA HIS A 456 -13.76 -7.08 40.83
C HIS A 456 -15.24 -7.47 40.67
N LEU A 457 -15.95 -7.72 41.78
CA LEU A 457 -17.35 -8.16 41.76
C LEU A 457 -18.28 -7.08 41.17
N ILE A 458 -18.07 -5.82 41.57
CA ILE A 458 -18.80 -4.66 41.02
C ILE A 458 -18.53 -4.52 39.52
N ASN A 459 -17.28 -4.68 39.07
CA ASN A 459 -16.97 -4.65 37.64
C ASN A 459 -17.63 -5.80 36.87
N GLN A 460 -17.62 -7.04 37.38
CA GLN A 460 -18.27 -8.18 36.72
C GLN A 460 -19.79 -7.99 36.61
N TYR A 461 -20.43 -7.49 37.68
CA TYR A 461 -21.84 -7.11 37.66
C TYR A 461 -22.13 -6.09 36.55
N TRP A 462 -21.36 -4.99 36.48
CA TRP A 462 -21.55 -3.98 35.45
C TRP A 462 -21.16 -4.46 34.04
N ILE A 463 -20.22 -5.40 33.90
CA ILE A 463 -19.94 -6.07 32.63
C ILE A 463 -21.17 -6.87 32.17
N ALA A 464 -21.79 -7.66 33.06
CA ALA A 464 -22.98 -8.43 32.72
C ALA A 464 -24.16 -7.51 32.34
N VAL A 465 -24.49 -6.56 33.21
CA VAL A 465 -25.68 -5.69 33.09
C VAL A 465 -25.50 -4.58 32.04
N SER A 466 -24.32 -3.97 31.94
CA SER A 466 -24.08 -2.80 31.07
C SER A 466 -23.27 -3.07 29.81
N HIS A 467 -22.60 -4.23 29.66
CA HIS A 467 -21.97 -4.63 28.38
C HIS A 467 -22.69 -5.79 27.71
N LYS A 468 -22.75 -6.96 28.37
CA LYS A 468 -23.20 -8.22 27.75
C LYS A 468 -24.70 -8.22 27.48
N ALA A 469 -25.55 -7.94 28.46
CA ALA A 469 -27.01 -7.99 28.28
C ALA A 469 -27.53 -7.02 27.18
N PRO A 470 -27.11 -5.73 27.11
CA PRO A 470 -27.55 -4.83 26.05
C PRO A 470 -27.05 -5.24 24.66
N ALA A 471 -25.85 -5.82 24.57
CA ALA A 471 -25.30 -6.30 23.30
C ALA A 471 -26.02 -7.58 22.82
N PHE A 472 -26.35 -8.50 23.73
CA PHE A 472 -27.15 -9.68 23.44
C PHE A 472 -28.56 -9.31 22.95
N LEU A 473 -29.25 -8.41 23.66
CA LEU A 473 -30.59 -7.94 23.27
C LEU A 473 -30.58 -7.25 21.91
N TYR A 474 -29.55 -6.44 21.62
CA TYR A 474 -29.40 -5.79 20.32
C TYR A 474 -29.10 -6.80 19.18
N ASP A 475 -28.26 -7.80 19.43
CA ASP A 475 -27.97 -8.85 18.45
C ASP A 475 -29.17 -9.79 18.24
N LEU A 476 -29.99 -10.03 19.26
CA LEU A 476 -31.28 -10.73 19.11
C LEU A 476 -32.25 -9.90 18.23
N PHE A 477 -32.36 -8.60 18.47
CA PHE A 477 -33.15 -7.69 17.62
C PHE A 477 -32.65 -7.68 16.17
N LEU A 478 -31.33 -7.66 15.94
CA LEU A 478 -30.78 -7.76 14.58
C LEU A 478 -31.15 -9.08 13.91
N ARG A 479 -31.00 -10.22 14.60
CA ARG A 479 -31.40 -11.54 14.08
C ARG A 479 -32.88 -11.59 13.71
N MET A 480 -33.76 -11.10 14.58
CA MET A 480 -35.21 -11.00 14.31
C MET A 480 -35.52 -10.05 13.13
N SER A 481 -34.64 -9.09 12.85
CA SER A 481 -34.73 -8.16 11.71
C SER A 481 -34.04 -8.68 10.44
N GLY A 482 -33.64 -9.97 10.39
CA GLY A 482 -32.93 -10.57 9.25
C GLY A 482 -31.50 -10.06 9.05
N ARG A 483 -30.86 -9.49 10.08
CA ARG A 483 -29.51 -8.91 10.04
C ARG A 483 -28.53 -9.69 10.89
N GLU A 484 -27.26 -9.70 10.50
CA GLU A 484 -26.22 -10.40 11.25
C GLU A 484 -25.97 -9.80 12.65
N PRO A 485 -25.74 -10.64 13.68
CA PRO A 485 -25.32 -10.20 15.01
C PRO A 485 -23.87 -9.68 15.00
N ARG A 486 -23.65 -8.52 15.63
CA ARG A 486 -22.37 -7.79 15.62
C ARG A 486 -21.93 -7.23 16.97
N MET A 487 -22.85 -6.87 17.87
CA MET A 487 -22.49 -6.19 19.13
C MET A 487 -21.79 -7.11 20.12
N MET A 488 -22.16 -8.39 20.22
CA MET A 488 -21.44 -9.35 21.05
C MET A 488 -20.01 -9.59 20.55
N LYS A 489 -19.77 -9.54 19.23
CA LYS A 489 -18.42 -9.59 18.65
C LYS A 489 -17.61 -8.36 19.09
N THR A 490 -18.19 -7.16 19.03
CA THR A 490 -17.57 -5.90 19.49
C THR A 490 -17.27 -5.91 20.99
N ILE A 491 -18.23 -6.30 21.82
CA ILE A 491 -18.05 -6.39 23.29
C ILE A 491 -16.98 -7.41 23.67
N THR A 492 -16.93 -8.57 22.99
CA THR A 492 -15.89 -9.58 23.24
C THR A 492 -14.49 -9.04 22.92
N ARG A 493 -14.33 -8.28 21.82
CA ARG A 493 -13.05 -7.61 21.49
C ARG A 493 -12.68 -6.55 22.54
N LEU A 494 -13.65 -5.74 22.97
CA LEU A 494 -13.44 -4.73 24.02
C LEU A 494 -13.02 -5.37 25.36
N HIS A 495 -13.66 -6.46 25.78
CA HIS A 495 -13.30 -7.16 27.02
C HIS A 495 -11.89 -7.76 26.97
N LYS A 496 -11.47 -8.33 25.83
CA LYS A 496 -10.08 -8.78 25.65
C LYS A 496 -9.09 -7.62 25.82
N ALA A 497 -9.35 -6.46 25.21
CA ALA A 497 -8.51 -5.28 25.37
C ALA A 497 -8.48 -4.77 26.83
N MET A 498 -9.63 -4.74 27.52
CA MET A 498 -9.72 -4.31 28.92
C MET A 498 -8.91 -5.19 29.87
N MET A 499 -9.00 -6.52 29.75
CA MET A 499 -8.24 -7.44 30.63
C MET A 499 -6.73 -7.30 30.42
N VAL A 500 -6.31 -7.09 29.17
CA VAL A 500 -4.91 -6.90 28.78
C VAL A 500 -4.33 -5.57 29.30
N LEU A 501 -5.18 -4.56 29.55
CA LEU A 501 -4.80 -3.27 30.11
C LEU A 501 -4.91 -3.18 31.64
N GLU A 502 -5.66 -4.08 32.29
CA GLU A 502 -6.01 -4.00 33.72
C GLU A 502 -4.78 -3.82 34.64
N TYR A 503 -3.66 -4.46 34.30
CA TYR A 503 -2.41 -4.32 35.04
C TYR A 503 -1.88 -2.87 35.02
N PHE A 504 -1.85 -2.24 33.84
CA PHE A 504 -1.36 -0.87 33.63
C PHE A 504 -2.32 0.20 34.14
N THR A 505 -3.61 -0.12 34.25
CA THR A 505 -4.63 0.82 34.76
C THR A 505 -4.85 0.69 36.27
N SER A 506 -4.23 -0.28 36.94
CA SER A 506 -4.41 -0.55 38.38
C SER A 506 -3.15 -0.36 39.23
N HIS A 507 -1.97 -0.27 38.62
CA HIS A 507 -0.68 -0.04 39.30
C HIS A 507 -0.09 1.32 38.95
N SER A 508 0.99 1.71 39.62
CA SER A 508 1.76 2.92 39.34
C SER A 508 3.22 2.67 39.63
N TRP A 509 4.09 3.46 39.00
CA TRP A 509 5.53 3.24 38.98
C TRP A 509 6.26 4.54 39.30
N VAL A 510 7.43 4.40 39.91
CA VAL A 510 8.36 5.51 40.12
C VAL A 510 9.45 5.43 39.07
N TRP A 511 9.45 6.38 38.15
CA TRP A 511 10.42 6.47 37.05
C TRP A 511 11.57 7.39 37.45
N ASN A 512 12.81 6.90 37.44
CA ASN A 512 13.95 7.82 37.37
C ASN A 512 14.01 8.43 35.96
N THR A 513 14.30 9.72 35.85
CA THR A 513 14.43 10.49 34.60
C THR A 513 15.67 11.42 34.60
N ASP A 514 16.69 11.09 35.38
CA ASP A 514 17.95 11.85 35.50
C ASP A 514 18.65 12.06 34.15
N ASN A 515 18.74 11.03 33.30
CA ASN A 515 19.34 11.10 31.97
C ASN A 515 18.50 11.97 31.02
N VAL A 516 17.16 11.91 31.09
CA VAL A 516 16.28 12.81 30.31
C VAL A 516 16.47 14.27 30.75
N THR A 517 16.63 14.50 32.06
CA THR A 517 16.89 15.83 32.62
C THR A 517 18.28 16.35 32.22
N MET A 518 19.31 15.51 32.31
CA MET A 518 20.66 15.78 31.81
C MET A 518 20.63 16.13 30.33
N LEU A 519 19.94 15.32 29.51
CA LEU A 519 19.83 15.53 28.07
C LEU A 519 19.25 16.90 27.73
N MET A 520 18.14 17.25 28.38
CA MET A 520 17.52 18.57 28.24
C MET A 520 18.48 19.69 28.66
N ASN A 521 19.21 19.53 29.77
CA ASN A 521 20.16 20.54 30.26
C ASN A 521 21.32 20.81 29.27
N GLN A 522 21.74 19.80 28.50
CA GLN A 522 22.83 19.91 27.52
C GLN A 522 22.42 20.62 26.21
N MET A 523 21.13 20.78 25.93
CA MET A 523 20.63 21.40 24.69
C MET A 523 20.64 22.93 24.73
N GLY A 524 20.92 23.56 23.58
CA GLY A 524 20.81 25.01 23.40
C GLY A 524 19.37 25.53 23.49
N SER A 525 19.20 26.85 23.66
CA SER A 525 17.87 27.47 23.81
C SER A 525 16.96 27.26 22.59
N GLU A 526 17.53 27.25 21.38
CA GLU A 526 16.77 27.04 20.15
C GLU A 526 16.44 25.56 19.94
N ASP A 527 17.39 24.65 20.22
CA ASP A 527 17.15 23.21 20.15
C ASP A 527 16.07 22.76 21.16
N LYS A 528 16.04 23.36 22.36
CA LYS A 528 14.98 23.15 23.36
C LYS A 528 13.59 23.56 22.87
N LYS A 529 13.49 24.57 21.99
CA LYS A 529 12.22 24.99 21.38
C LYS A 529 11.82 24.05 20.25
N ALA A 530 12.76 23.73 19.37
CA ALA A 530 12.54 22.89 18.20
C ALA A 530 12.22 21.44 18.59
N PHE A 531 13.07 20.82 19.41
CA PHE A 531 12.91 19.46 19.90
C PHE A 531 12.40 19.48 21.34
N ASN A 532 11.27 20.13 21.58
CA ASN A 532 10.71 20.24 22.92
C ASN A 532 10.16 18.89 23.43
N PHE A 533 10.72 18.39 24.54
CA PHE A 533 10.21 17.25 25.30
C PHE A 533 10.02 17.57 26.80
N ASP A 534 9.93 18.86 27.16
CA ASP A 534 9.65 19.25 28.54
C ASP A 534 8.16 19.09 28.89
N VAL A 535 7.83 17.96 29.50
CA VAL A 535 6.47 17.59 29.90
C VAL A 535 5.90 18.42 31.05
N ARG A 536 6.70 19.23 31.76
CA ARG A 536 6.19 20.15 32.80
C ARG A 536 5.32 21.26 32.22
N GLN A 537 5.49 21.54 30.93
CA GLN A 537 4.73 22.53 30.16
C GLN A 537 3.40 21.96 29.59
N LEU A 538 3.12 20.67 29.78
CA LEU A 538 1.95 19.99 29.22
C LEU A 538 0.70 20.23 30.08
N HIS A 539 -0.31 20.92 29.54
CA HIS A 539 -1.61 21.07 30.19
C HIS A 539 -2.54 19.91 29.85
N TRP A 540 -2.74 18.99 30.79
CA TRP A 540 -3.53 17.76 30.61
C TRP A 540 -4.95 17.98 30.10
N ALA A 541 -5.65 19.01 30.59
CA ALA A 541 -7.02 19.30 30.17
C ALA A 541 -7.12 19.62 28.67
N GLU A 542 -6.21 20.45 28.15
CA GLU A 542 -6.13 20.83 26.75
C GLU A 542 -5.65 19.65 25.89
N TYR A 543 -4.58 18.97 26.32
CA TYR A 543 -4.05 17.79 25.64
C TYR A 543 -5.12 16.69 25.47
N MET A 544 -5.90 16.40 26.52
CA MET A 544 -6.95 15.40 26.47
C MET A 544 -8.16 15.81 25.63
N GLU A 545 -8.51 17.10 25.59
CA GLU A 545 -9.53 17.60 24.66
C GLU A 545 -9.05 17.45 23.20
N ASN A 546 -7.82 17.90 22.89
CA ASN A 546 -7.21 17.77 21.57
C ASN A 546 -7.06 16.29 21.14
N TYR A 547 -6.65 15.39 22.03
CA TYR A 547 -6.57 13.95 21.77
C TYR A 547 -7.98 13.39 21.46
N CYS A 548 -8.99 13.67 22.29
CA CYS A 548 -10.36 13.20 22.01
C CYS A 548 -10.89 13.71 20.65
N MET A 549 -10.66 14.98 20.32
CA MET A 549 -11.01 15.55 19.02
C MET A 549 -10.21 14.93 17.86
N GLY A 550 -8.93 14.60 18.10
CA GLY A 550 -8.07 13.84 17.22
C GLY A 550 -8.63 12.47 16.86
N THR A 551 -9.08 11.69 17.86
CA THR A 551 -9.71 10.39 17.62
C THR A 551 -11.00 10.50 16.80
N LYS A 552 -11.78 11.58 16.97
CA LYS A 552 -12.95 11.86 16.12
C LYS A 552 -12.52 12.12 14.66
N LYS A 553 -11.58 13.04 14.46
CA LYS A 553 -11.21 13.54 13.13
C LYS A 553 -10.37 12.56 12.31
N TYR A 554 -9.35 11.95 12.90
CA TYR A 554 -8.31 11.20 12.17
C TYR A 554 -8.47 9.67 12.25
N VAL A 555 -9.07 9.15 13.33
CA VAL A 555 -9.24 7.69 13.53
C VAL A 555 -10.64 7.22 13.14
N LEU A 556 -11.67 8.05 13.37
CA LEU A 556 -13.05 7.76 12.97
C LEU A 556 -13.47 8.45 11.67
N ASN A 557 -12.64 9.35 11.11
CA ASN A 557 -12.94 10.16 9.93
C ASN A 557 -14.27 10.93 10.04
N GLU A 558 -14.63 11.35 11.25
CA GLU A 558 -15.85 12.12 11.50
C GLU A 558 -15.54 13.63 11.46
N GLU A 559 -16.18 14.36 10.55
CA GLU A 559 -16.00 15.81 10.42
C GLU A 559 -16.60 16.60 11.61
N LEU A 560 -16.10 17.83 11.79
CA LEU A 560 -16.68 18.78 12.76
C LEU A 560 -18.06 19.30 12.31
N SER A 561 -18.34 19.27 11.01
CA SER A 561 -19.65 19.57 10.41
C SER A 561 -20.78 18.69 10.97
N GLY A 562 -20.48 17.43 11.33
CA GLY A 562 -21.43 16.47 11.91
C GLY A 562 -21.80 16.72 13.38
N LEU A 563 -21.12 17.61 14.09
CA LEU A 563 -21.34 17.85 15.53
C LEU A 563 -22.79 18.22 15.92
N PRO A 564 -23.53 19.08 15.18
CA PRO A 564 -24.93 19.38 15.50
C PRO A 564 -25.83 18.14 15.44
N ALA A 565 -25.63 17.27 14.43
CA ALA A 565 -26.36 16.02 14.29
C ALA A 565 -26.02 15.02 15.41
N ALA A 566 -24.73 14.89 15.75
CA ALA A 566 -24.28 14.05 16.87
C ALA A 566 -24.82 14.54 18.23
N ARG A 567 -24.89 15.86 18.46
CA ARG A 567 -25.53 16.46 19.65
C ARG A 567 -27.04 16.18 19.69
N LYS A 568 -27.75 16.29 18.55
CA LYS A 568 -29.18 15.93 18.44
C LYS A 568 -29.41 14.44 18.75
N HIS A 569 -28.54 13.55 18.28
CA HIS A 569 -28.57 12.11 18.59
C HIS A 569 -28.34 11.83 20.08
N LEU A 570 -27.33 12.45 20.73
CA LEU A 570 -27.14 12.32 22.19
C LEU A 570 -28.32 12.84 23.01
N ASN A 571 -29.02 13.88 22.54
CA ASN A 571 -30.24 14.39 23.18
C ASN A 571 -31.42 13.41 23.00
N LYS A 572 -31.57 12.77 21.83
CA LYS A 572 -32.53 11.68 21.63
C LYS A 572 -32.25 10.52 22.59
N LEU A 573 -30.99 10.08 22.72
CA LEU A 573 -30.59 9.03 23.67
C LEU A 573 -30.80 9.43 25.13
N ARG A 574 -30.63 10.71 25.49
CA ARG A 574 -30.96 11.24 26.82
C ARG A 574 -32.45 11.08 27.11
N ASN A 575 -33.30 11.52 26.17
CA ASN A 575 -34.73 11.49 26.32
C ASN A 575 -35.24 10.04 26.39
N ILE A 576 -34.74 9.13 25.53
CA ILE A 576 -35.04 7.68 25.60
C ILE A 576 -34.70 7.11 26.99
N ARG A 577 -33.54 7.43 27.57
CA ARG A 577 -33.18 7.00 28.93
C ARG A 577 -34.15 7.55 29.98
N TYR A 578 -34.53 8.83 29.91
CA TYR A 578 -35.48 9.41 30.87
C TYR A 578 -36.88 8.79 30.74
N THR A 579 -37.39 8.60 29.51
CA THR A 579 -38.66 7.91 29.26
C THR A 579 -38.63 6.48 29.79
N PHE A 580 -37.58 5.71 29.49
CA PHE A 580 -37.42 4.34 29.99
C PHE A 580 -37.36 4.28 31.52
N ASN A 581 -36.54 5.13 32.16
CA ASN A 581 -36.45 5.20 33.61
C ASN A 581 -37.78 5.60 34.26
N THR A 582 -38.51 6.55 33.66
CA THR A 582 -39.82 6.99 34.16
C THR A 582 -40.86 5.88 34.06
N ILE A 583 -40.93 5.18 32.92
CA ILE A 583 -41.81 4.01 32.73
C ILE A 583 -41.48 2.91 33.75
N LEU A 584 -40.19 2.62 33.96
CA LEU A 584 -39.73 1.60 34.91
C LEU A 584 -40.08 1.97 36.35
N VAL A 585 -39.90 3.24 36.76
CA VAL A 585 -40.34 3.73 38.07
C VAL A 585 -41.86 3.63 38.24
N VAL A 586 -42.65 4.06 37.24
CA VAL A 586 -44.12 3.95 37.26
C VAL A 586 -44.57 2.48 37.34
N PHE A 587 -43.91 1.58 36.63
CA PHE A 587 -44.23 0.14 36.66
C PHE A 587 -43.92 -0.50 38.02
N ILE A 588 -42.73 -0.23 38.59
CA ILE A 588 -42.35 -0.70 39.93
C ILE A 588 -43.31 -0.13 40.97
N TRP A 589 -43.62 1.17 40.89
CA TRP A 589 -44.56 1.84 41.80
C TRP A 589 -45.97 1.24 41.73
N ARG A 590 -46.46 0.91 40.53
CA ARG A 590 -47.75 0.23 40.33
C ARG A 590 -47.78 -1.16 40.98
N ILE A 591 -46.70 -1.94 40.87
CA ILE A 591 -46.57 -3.23 41.56
C ILE A 591 -46.54 -3.03 43.08
N PHE A 592 -45.81 -2.04 43.57
CA PHE A 592 -45.68 -1.75 44.99
C PHE A 592 -47.02 -1.31 45.63
N ILE A 593 -47.77 -0.43 44.96
CA ILE A 593 -49.15 -0.05 45.35
C ILE A 593 -50.08 -1.26 45.35
N ALA A 594 -49.99 -2.15 44.37
CA ALA A 594 -50.84 -3.35 44.35
C ALA A 594 -50.57 -4.27 45.55
N ARG A 595 -49.30 -4.38 46.00
CA ARG A 595 -48.88 -5.31 47.05
C ARG A 595 -48.84 -4.71 48.47
N SER A 596 -48.79 -3.39 48.65
CA SER A 596 -48.64 -2.73 49.96
C SER A 596 -49.79 -1.76 50.29
N GLN A 597 -50.44 -1.97 51.44
CA GLN A 597 -51.46 -1.04 51.96
C GLN A 597 -50.85 0.32 52.35
N MET A 598 -49.64 0.33 52.90
CA MET A 598 -48.93 1.57 53.24
C MET A 598 -48.65 2.39 51.97
N ALA A 599 -48.24 1.75 50.88
CA ALA A 599 -48.02 2.39 49.60
C ALA A 599 -49.32 2.99 49.01
N ARG A 600 -50.44 2.27 49.12
CA ARG A 600 -51.78 2.81 48.75
C ARG A 600 -52.11 4.06 49.55
N ASN A 601 -51.96 4.01 50.88
CA ASN A 601 -52.30 5.14 51.75
C ASN A 601 -51.42 6.38 51.43
N ILE A 602 -50.11 6.19 51.23
CA ILE A 602 -49.20 7.26 50.80
C ILE A 602 -49.62 7.82 49.43
N TRP A 603 -49.97 6.97 48.46
CA TRP A 603 -50.42 7.41 47.14
C TRP A 603 -51.71 8.24 47.21
N TYR A 604 -52.72 7.77 47.95
CA TYR A 604 -53.96 8.53 48.17
C TYR A 604 -53.71 9.87 48.86
N PHE A 605 -52.81 9.91 49.86
CA PHE A 605 -52.41 11.15 50.52
C PHE A 605 -51.77 12.14 49.54
N VAL A 606 -50.78 11.71 48.75
CA VAL A 606 -50.11 12.56 47.75
C VAL A 606 -51.07 13.05 46.68
N VAL A 607 -51.93 12.17 46.14
CA VAL A 607 -52.94 12.55 45.14
C VAL A 607 -53.96 13.53 45.73
N SER A 608 -54.41 13.31 46.98
CA SER A 608 -55.30 14.25 47.68
C SER A 608 -54.65 15.62 47.89
N LEU A 609 -53.36 15.66 48.27
CA LEU A 609 -52.60 16.90 48.40
C LEU A 609 -52.53 17.65 47.07
N CYS A 610 -52.21 16.95 45.96
CA CYS A 610 -52.18 17.55 44.62
C CYS A 610 -53.55 18.10 44.18
N PHE A 611 -54.65 17.39 44.45
CA PHE A 611 -56.00 17.90 44.16
C PHE A 611 -56.36 19.12 45.01
N LYS A 612 -56.00 19.15 46.30
CA LYS A 612 -56.16 20.32 47.17
C LYS A 612 -55.34 21.52 46.69
N PHE A 613 -54.11 21.29 46.22
CA PHE A 613 -53.24 22.33 45.70
C PHE A 613 -53.76 22.89 44.36
N LEU A 614 -54.21 22.02 43.44
CA LEU A 614 -54.83 22.43 42.17
C LEU A 614 -56.16 23.17 42.37
N SER A 615 -57.00 22.75 43.33
CA SER A 615 -58.24 23.47 43.66
C SER A 615 -57.97 24.83 44.31
N TYR A 616 -56.94 24.95 45.16
CA TYR A 616 -56.47 26.23 45.70
C TYR A 616 -56.02 27.20 44.60
N PHE A 617 -55.18 26.74 43.65
CA PHE A 617 -54.77 27.57 42.51
C PHE A 617 -55.96 27.95 41.61
N ARG A 618 -56.91 27.03 41.38
CA ARG A 618 -58.12 27.32 40.60
C ARG A 618 -58.96 28.41 41.29
N ALA A 619 -59.22 28.27 42.59
CA ALA A 619 -59.94 29.26 43.39
C ALA A 619 -59.23 30.63 43.42
N SER A 620 -57.90 30.63 43.57
CA SER A 620 -57.09 31.86 43.52
C SER A 620 -57.08 32.51 42.14
N SER A 621 -57.20 31.75 41.05
CA SER A 621 -57.28 32.29 39.69
C SER A 621 -58.65 32.91 39.37
N THR A 622 -59.73 32.42 40.00
CA THR A 622 -61.07 32.99 39.88
C THR A 622 -61.32 34.22 40.75
N MET A 623 -60.45 34.55 41.70
CA MET A 623 -60.49 35.81 42.48
C MET A 623 -59.60 36.92 41.90
N ARG A 624 -59.36 36.92 40.58
CA ARG A 624 -58.56 37.92 39.86
C ARG A 624 -59.33 38.66 38.74
N TYR A 625 -60.66 38.60 38.79
CA TYR A 625 -61.60 39.41 38.02
C TYR A 625 -62.59 40.07 38.97
#